data_AF-D2QB73-F1
#
_entry.id   AF-D2QB73-F1
#
_cell.length_a   1.000
_cell.length_b   1.000
_cell.length_c   1.000
_cell.angle_alpha   90.00
_cell.angle_beta   90.00
_cell.angle_gamma   90.00
#
_symmetry.space_group_name_H-M   'P 1'
#
loop_
_entity.id
_entity.type
_entity.pdbx_description
1 polymer ?
#
loop_
_entity_poly.entity_id
_entity_poly.type
_entity_poly.pdbx_seq_one_letter_code
_entity_poly.pdbx_strand_id
1 'polypeptide(L)'
;MEQPELPHEVAWGEQTRAWWASLGSVPGVDGWTAADWQFALDTALLHDAVWNGGELKYLQELRQREQALGITPAARPEKNTVEVAVEKVTETPLQRITERRVERRGIESKPAADVPARPSGKRNGKA
;
A
#
# COMPACT_ATOMS: atom_id res chain seq x y z
N MET A 1 -12.72 7.61 -20.80
CA MET A 1 -13.72 8.62 -21.25
C MET A 1 -12.97 9.73 -21.95
N GLU A 2 -13.48 10.33 -23.03
CA GLU A 2 -12.77 11.44 -23.69
C GLU A 2 -12.77 12.70 -22.81
N GLN A 3 -11.73 13.52 -22.94
CA GLN A 3 -11.60 14.77 -22.21
C GLN A 3 -12.67 15.77 -22.68
N PRO A 4 -13.49 16.33 -21.77
CA PRO A 4 -14.47 17.33 -22.14
C PRO A 4 -13.81 18.68 -22.48
N GLU A 5 -14.50 19.45 -23.31
CA GLU A 5 -14.10 20.84 -23.59
C GLU A 5 -14.32 21.72 -22.36
N LEU A 6 -13.50 22.76 -22.22
CA LEU A 6 -13.70 23.78 -21.20
C LEU A 6 -15.01 24.55 -21.47
N PRO A 7 -15.79 24.88 -20.42
CA PRO A 7 -16.97 25.72 -20.58
C PRO A 7 -16.62 27.07 -21.20
N HIS A 8 -17.32 27.43 -22.27
CA HIS A 8 -17.10 28.70 -23.01
C HIS A 8 -17.64 29.93 -22.27
N GLU A 9 -18.49 29.73 -21.27
CA GLU A 9 -19.08 30.79 -20.43
C GLU A 9 -18.04 31.46 -19.51
N VAL A 10 -16.91 30.78 -19.25
CA VAL A 10 -15.83 31.27 -18.40
C VAL A 10 -14.69 31.78 -19.27
N ALA A 11 -14.21 32.99 -18.97
CA ALA A 11 -13.08 33.60 -19.64
C ALA A 11 -11.75 33.03 -19.12
N TRP A 12 -11.41 31.81 -19.52
CA TRP A 12 -10.18 31.14 -19.11
C TRP A 12 -8.93 31.90 -19.54
N GLY A 13 -7.93 31.96 -18.67
CA GLY A 13 -6.59 32.41 -18.98
C GLY A 13 -5.86 31.43 -19.91
N GLU A 14 -4.85 31.93 -20.63
CA GLU A 14 -4.04 31.12 -21.55
C GLU A 14 -3.34 29.96 -20.83
N GLN A 15 -2.81 30.22 -19.63
CA GLN A 15 -2.16 29.20 -18.81
C GLN A 15 -3.12 28.08 -18.41
N THR A 16 -4.37 28.42 -18.05
CA THR A 16 -5.38 27.42 -17.67
C THR A 16 -5.81 26.57 -18.86
N ARG A 17 -5.95 27.17 -20.05
CA ARG A 17 -6.23 26.40 -21.28
C ARG A 17 -5.10 25.44 -21.63
N ALA A 18 -3.85 25.89 -21.54
CA ALA A 18 -2.69 25.05 -21.79
C ALA A 18 -2.59 23.90 -20.77
N TRP A 19 -2.82 24.19 -19.49
CA TRP A 19 -2.89 23.20 -18.44
C TRP A 19 -3.99 22.17 -18.68
N TRP A 20 -5.20 22.61 -19.01
CA TRP A 20 -6.32 21.72 -19.33
C TRP A 20 -5.96 20.77 -20.48
N ALA A 21 -5.46 21.30 -21.59
CA ALA A 21 -5.07 20.49 -22.75
C ALA A 21 -3.98 19.46 -22.42
N SER A 22 -3.11 19.74 -21.44
CA SER A 22 -2.07 18.80 -20.99
C SER A 22 -2.62 17.59 -20.24
N LEU A 23 -3.81 17.69 -19.63
CA LEU A 23 -4.42 16.61 -18.85
C LEU A 23 -4.67 15.36 -19.69
N GLY A 24 -5.01 15.51 -20.97
CA GLY A 24 -5.20 14.40 -21.90
C GLY A 24 -3.93 13.57 -22.16
N SER A 25 -2.75 14.07 -21.77
CA SER A 25 -1.48 13.34 -21.87
C SER A 25 -1.05 12.67 -20.55
N VAL A 26 -1.85 12.79 -19.49
CA VAL A 26 -1.52 12.25 -18.17
C VAL A 26 -1.65 10.72 -18.19
N PRO A 27 -0.64 9.97 -17.72
CA PRO A 27 -0.75 8.52 -17.61
C PRO A 27 -1.96 8.10 -16.77
N GLY A 28 -2.83 7.26 -17.34
CA GLY A 28 -4.03 6.77 -16.65
C GLY A 28 -5.29 7.60 -16.86
N VAL A 29 -5.22 8.70 -17.62
CA VAL A 29 -6.39 9.54 -17.93
C VAL A 29 -7.48 8.78 -18.71
N ASP A 30 -7.12 7.74 -19.47
CA ASP A 30 -8.07 6.90 -20.21
C ASP A 30 -9.12 6.26 -19.28
N GLY A 31 -8.73 5.99 -18.03
CA GLY A 31 -9.57 5.40 -16.99
C GLY A 31 -10.41 6.41 -16.21
N TRP A 32 -10.29 7.71 -16.48
CA TRP A 32 -11.06 8.73 -15.78
C TRP A 32 -12.55 8.60 -16.08
N THR A 33 -13.32 8.79 -15.02
CA THR A 33 -14.78 8.83 -15.00
C THR A 33 -15.28 10.26 -15.14
N ALA A 34 -16.61 10.43 -15.27
CA ALA A 34 -17.22 11.76 -15.26
C ALA A 34 -16.93 12.54 -13.96
N ALA A 35 -16.82 11.85 -12.83
CA ALA A 35 -16.50 12.48 -11.54
C ALA A 35 -15.07 13.01 -11.51
N ASP A 36 -14.11 12.29 -12.12
CA ASP A 36 -12.72 12.73 -12.22
C ASP A 36 -12.59 13.97 -13.11
N TRP A 37 -13.32 14.00 -14.24
CA TRP A 37 -13.37 15.17 -15.10
C TRP A 37 -14.05 16.37 -14.44
N GLN A 38 -15.10 16.14 -13.64
CA GLN A 38 -15.73 17.20 -12.86
C GLN A 38 -14.75 17.76 -11.81
N PHE A 39 -14.00 16.90 -11.14
CA PHE A 39 -12.97 17.33 -10.19
C PHE A 39 -11.82 18.09 -10.88
N ALA A 40 -11.43 17.67 -12.08
CA ALA A 40 -10.47 18.41 -12.90
C ALA A 40 -11.01 19.79 -13.27
N LEU A 41 -12.29 19.91 -13.63
CA LEU A 41 -12.93 21.19 -13.96
C LEU A 41 -12.96 22.14 -12.75
N ASP A 42 -13.31 21.64 -11.57
CA ASP A 42 -13.26 22.42 -10.34
C ASP A 42 -11.82 22.87 -10.02
N THR A 43 -10.83 22.04 -10.36
CA THR A 43 -9.41 22.39 -10.23
C THR A 43 -9.00 23.45 -11.26
N ALA A 44 -9.58 23.43 -12.47
CA ALA A 44 -9.35 24.46 -13.49
C ALA A 44 -9.78 25.84 -13.00
N LEU A 45 -10.90 25.95 -12.27
CA LEU A 45 -11.36 27.21 -11.67
C LEU A 45 -10.32 27.79 -10.69
N LEU A 46 -9.76 26.94 -9.84
CA LEU A 46 -8.69 27.35 -8.91
C LEU A 46 -7.40 27.70 -9.65
N HIS A 47 -7.05 26.91 -10.67
CA HIS A 47 -5.88 27.18 -11.50
C HIS A 47 -6.01 28.56 -12.17
N ASP A 48 -7.18 28.91 -12.69
CA ASP A 48 -7.43 30.22 -13.28
C ASP A 48 -7.37 31.35 -12.26
N ALA A 49 -8.01 31.18 -11.10
CA ALA A 49 -7.94 32.18 -10.03
C ALA A 49 -6.49 32.48 -9.61
N VAL A 50 -5.63 31.48 -9.59
CA VAL A 50 -4.20 31.65 -9.27
C VAL A 50 -3.43 32.31 -10.41
N TRP A 51 -3.51 31.76 -11.62
CA TRP A 51 -2.63 32.17 -12.73
C TRP A 51 -3.11 33.39 -13.50
N ASN A 52 -4.42 33.53 -13.67
CA ASN A 52 -5.05 34.65 -14.34
C ASN A 52 -5.49 35.73 -13.32
N GLY A 53 -6.08 35.29 -12.20
CA GLY A 53 -6.55 36.20 -11.14
C GLY A 53 -5.48 36.65 -10.14
N GLY A 54 -4.32 35.99 -10.06
CA GLY A 54 -3.25 36.31 -9.12
C GLY A 54 -3.56 35.96 -7.66
N GLU A 55 -4.58 35.13 -7.40
CA GLU A 55 -5.06 34.79 -6.05
C GLU A 55 -4.19 33.73 -5.36
N LEU A 56 -2.98 34.12 -4.95
CA LEU A 56 -1.96 33.21 -4.38
C LEU A 56 -2.42 32.46 -3.11
N LYS A 57 -3.48 32.92 -2.44
CA LYS A 57 -4.07 32.23 -1.27
C LYS A 57 -4.54 30.82 -1.61
N TYR A 58 -4.88 30.54 -2.87
CA TYR A 58 -5.34 29.22 -3.33
C TYR A 58 -4.20 28.28 -3.74
N LEU A 59 -2.93 28.71 -3.74
CA LEU A 59 -1.80 27.90 -4.22
C LEU A 59 -1.65 26.56 -3.48
N GLN A 60 -1.88 26.54 -2.17
CA GLN A 60 -1.77 25.32 -1.37
C GLN A 60 -2.86 24.31 -1.74
N GLU A 61 -4.10 24.79 -1.90
CA GLU A 61 -5.22 23.95 -2.31
C GLU A 61 -5.05 23.46 -3.74
N LEU A 62 -4.65 24.35 -4.67
CA LEU A 62 -4.35 24.00 -6.06
C LEU A 62 -3.33 22.86 -6.10
N ARG A 63 -2.20 22.99 -5.39
CA ARG A 63 -1.18 21.94 -5.32
C ARG A 63 -1.74 20.61 -4.81
N GLN A 64 -2.60 20.62 -3.79
CA GLN A 64 -3.20 19.40 -3.26
C GLN A 64 -4.12 18.72 -4.29
N ARG A 65 -4.91 19.50 -5.02
CA ARG A 65 -5.79 18.98 -6.07
C ARG A 65 -4.99 18.44 -7.27
N GLU A 66 -3.95 19.14 -7.68
CA GLU A 66 -3.03 18.67 -8.72
C GLU A 66 -2.30 17.37 -8.33
N GLN A 67 -1.98 17.20 -7.04
CA GLN A 67 -1.47 15.91 -6.56
C GLN A 67 -2.54 14.82 -6.65
N ALA A 68 -3.78 15.10 -6.24
CA ALA A 68 -4.88 14.12 -6.34
C ALA A 68 -5.16 13.67 -7.79
N LEU A 69 -4.99 14.57 -8.76
CA LEU A 69 -5.12 14.27 -10.20
C LEU A 69 -3.98 13.41 -10.77
N GLY A 70 -2.90 13.17 -10.03
CA GLY A 70 -1.76 12.39 -10.53
C GLY A 70 -0.91 13.11 -11.58
N ILE A 71 -1.10 14.42 -11.77
CA ILE A 71 -0.35 15.23 -12.75
C ILE A 71 1.07 15.56 -12.27
N THR A 72 1.30 15.55 -10.96
CA THR A 72 2.64 15.73 -10.40
C THR A 72 3.47 14.45 -10.47
N PRO A 73 4.80 14.53 -10.69
CA PRO A 73 5.68 13.35 -10.68
C PRO A 73 5.58 12.52 -9.40
N ALA A 74 5.37 13.19 -8.26
CA ALA A 74 5.22 12.55 -6.94
C ALA A 74 3.90 11.78 -6.79
N ALA A 75 2.86 12.16 -7.54
CA ALA A 75 1.57 11.50 -7.51
C ALA A 75 1.38 10.47 -8.64
N ARG A 76 2.30 10.43 -9.62
CA ARG A 76 2.30 9.40 -10.64
C ARG A 76 2.65 8.06 -9.98
N PRO A 77 1.83 7.01 -10.13
CA PRO A 77 2.21 5.70 -9.62
C PRO A 77 3.58 5.34 -10.21
N GLU A 78 4.53 5.06 -9.33
CA GLU A 78 5.84 4.57 -9.72
C GLU A 78 5.58 3.31 -10.58
N LYS A 79 6.02 3.33 -11.84
CA LYS A 79 6.00 2.12 -12.66
C LYS A 79 7.01 1.17 -12.03
N ASN A 80 6.56 0.37 -11.06
CA ASN A 80 7.36 -0.70 -10.47
C ASN A 80 7.65 -1.74 -11.56
N THR A 81 8.66 -1.45 -12.38
CA THR A 81 9.23 -2.39 -13.34
C THR A 81 10.28 -3.19 -12.59
N VAL A 82 9.84 -3.98 -11.63
CA VAL A 82 10.54 -5.19 -11.23
C VAL A 82 9.44 -6.19 -10.87
N GLU A 83 9.23 -7.18 -11.74
CA GLU A 83 8.73 -8.48 -11.30
C GLU A 83 9.77 -9.03 -10.31
N VAL A 84 9.73 -8.58 -9.06
CA VAL A 84 10.38 -9.32 -7.98
C VAL A 84 9.47 -10.50 -7.77
N ALA A 85 9.89 -11.66 -8.29
CA ALA A 85 9.36 -12.94 -7.85
C ALA A 85 9.36 -12.90 -6.33
N VAL A 86 8.17 -12.83 -5.73
CA VAL A 86 7.99 -12.99 -4.30
C VAL A 86 8.30 -14.46 -4.04
N GLU A 87 9.59 -14.76 -3.87
CA GLU A 87 10.02 -16.01 -3.29
C GLU A 87 9.38 -16.06 -1.91
N LYS A 88 8.47 -17.02 -1.75
CA LYS A 88 7.73 -17.22 -0.50
C LYS A 88 8.77 -17.43 0.60
N VAL A 89 9.01 -16.42 1.43
CA VAL A 89 9.68 -16.61 2.71
C VAL A 89 8.70 -17.36 3.60
N THR A 90 8.68 -18.69 3.45
CA THR A 90 8.07 -19.61 4.39
C THR A 90 8.91 -19.60 5.64
N GLU A 91 8.58 -18.69 6.56
CA GLU A 91 8.52 -18.91 8.01
C GLU A 91 8.44 -17.55 8.72
N THR A 92 7.24 -17.20 9.16
CA THR A 92 7.04 -16.05 10.03
C THR A 92 7.70 -16.31 11.40
N PRO A 93 8.20 -15.28 12.11
CA PRO A 93 8.72 -15.43 13.47
C PRO A 93 7.75 -16.14 14.43
N LEU A 94 6.44 -16.04 14.18
CA LEU A 94 5.39 -16.73 14.93
C LEU A 94 5.37 -18.25 14.70
N GLN A 95 5.71 -18.73 13.50
CA GLN A 95 5.82 -20.17 13.22
C GLN A 95 7.00 -20.78 14.00
N ARG A 96 8.16 -20.11 14.02
CA ARG A 96 9.33 -20.51 14.83
C ARG A 96 9.08 -20.51 16.35
N ILE A 97 8.13 -19.72 16.83
CA ILE A 97 7.73 -19.70 18.25
C ILE A 97 6.76 -20.84 18.53
N THR A 98 5.82 -21.11 17.61
CA THR A 98 4.85 -22.19 17.70
C THR A 98 5.54 -23.57 17.72
N GLU A 99 6.50 -23.79 16.83
CA GLU A 99 7.25 -25.05 16.73
C GLU A 99 8.05 -25.37 17.99
N ARG A 100 8.78 -24.37 18.54
CA ARG A 100 9.50 -24.53 19.81
C ARG A 100 8.60 -24.87 20.99
N ARG A 101 7.32 -24.47 20.95
CA ARG A 101 6.34 -24.82 22.00
C ARG A 101 5.83 -26.25 21.83
N VAL A 102 5.66 -26.72 20.61
CA VAL A 102 5.29 -28.11 20.31
C VAL A 102 6.42 -29.07 20.69
N GLU A 103 7.66 -28.73 20.37
CA GLU A 103 8.83 -29.55 20.70
C GLU A 103 9.01 -29.74 22.22
N ARG A 104 8.82 -28.67 23.02
CA ARG A 104 8.85 -28.78 24.49
C ARG A 104 7.75 -29.68 25.05
N ARG A 105 6.55 -29.68 24.44
CA ARG A 105 5.46 -30.58 24.84
C ARG A 105 5.71 -32.04 24.46
N GLY A 106 6.40 -32.28 23.35
CA GLY A 106 6.76 -33.63 22.89
C GLY A 106 7.78 -34.32 23.78
N ILE A 107 8.70 -33.57 24.40
CA ILE A 107 9.71 -34.12 25.33
C ILE A 107 9.06 -34.56 26.65
N GLU A 108 7.96 -33.92 27.06
CA GLU A 108 7.26 -34.19 28.32
C GLU A 108 6.37 -35.46 28.28
N SER A 109 6.22 -36.08 27.11
CA SER A 109 5.33 -37.25 26.90
C SER A 109 6.05 -38.57 26.61
N LYS A 110 7.38 -38.63 26.74
CA LYS A 110 8.11 -39.91 26.65
C LYS A 110 8.03 -40.64 28.01
N PRO A 111 7.35 -41.80 28.13
CA PRO A 111 7.37 -42.57 29.36
C PRO A 111 8.78 -43.12 29.58
N ALA A 112 9.26 -43.03 30.81
CA ALA A 112 10.54 -43.61 31.25
C ALA A 112 10.51 -45.13 31.03
N ALA A 113 11.18 -45.60 29.98
CA ALA A 113 11.39 -47.02 29.73
C ALA A 113 12.60 -47.52 30.53
N ASP A 114 12.37 -48.62 31.25
CA ASP A 114 13.30 -49.59 31.84
C ASP A 114 14.39 -49.11 32.80
N VAL A 115 14.08 -49.21 34.10
CA VAL A 115 15.08 -49.44 35.15
C VAL A 115 15.12 -50.96 35.42
N PRO A 116 16.25 -51.66 35.19
CA PRO A 116 16.31 -53.08 35.47
C PRO A 116 16.19 -53.36 36.97
N ALA A 117 15.33 -54.32 37.32
CA ALA A 117 15.04 -54.73 38.69
C ALA A 117 16.30 -55.21 39.42
N ARG A 118 16.54 -54.64 40.61
CA ARG A 118 17.61 -55.03 41.55
C ARG A 118 17.30 -56.41 42.14
N PRO A 119 18.22 -57.39 42.14
CA PRO A 119 17.92 -58.71 42.71
C PRO A 119 17.80 -58.63 44.23
N SER A 120 16.70 -59.17 44.77
CA SER A 120 16.44 -59.26 46.20
C SER A 120 17.22 -60.42 46.83
N GLY A 121 18.34 -60.11 47.48
CA GLY A 121 19.03 -61.05 48.35
C GLY A 121 18.24 -61.25 49.65
N LYS A 122 17.55 -62.39 49.76
CA LYS A 122 16.87 -62.86 50.99
C LYS A 122 17.84 -62.89 52.17
N ARG A 123 17.53 -62.12 53.22
CA ARG A 123 17.99 -62.43 54.58
C ARG A 123 17.18 -63.62 55.08
N ASN A 124 17.85 -64.72 55.39
CA ASN A 124 17.34 -65.70 56.34
C ASN A 124 18.37 -65.80 57.47
N GLY A 125 17.93 -65.50 58.69
CA GLY A 125 18.62 -65.87 59.91
C GLY A 125 17.99 -67.12 60.53
N LYS A 126 18.84 -68.01 61.04
CA LYS A 126 18.68 -69.03 62.10
C LYS A 126 19.81 -70.06 61.90
N ALA A 127 20.53 -70.56 62.89
CA ALA A 127 20.45 -70.48 64.34
C ALA A 127 21.88 -70.70 64.89
#